data_AF-A0A2N0AZ74-F1
#
_entry.id   AF-A0A2N0AZ74-F1
#
_cell.length_a   1.000
_cell.length_b   1.000
_cell.length_c   1.000
_cell.angle_alpha   90.00
_cell.angle_beta   90.00
_cell.angle_gamma   90.00
#
_symmetry.space_group_name_H-M   'P 1'
#
loop_
_entity.id
_entity.type
_entity.pdbx_description
1 polymer ?
#
loop_
_entity_poly.entity_id
_entity_poly.type
_entity_poly.pdbx_seq_one_letter_code
_entity_poly.pdbx_strand_id
1 'polypeptide(L)'
;MIQLTEFEQRLLETFSLSDRDARRLQRVIQDLSIVVGMEHEEIFDFMRFGVDQELEILKKDYNWEHFRIRIQKKLKKSPPV
;
A
#
# COMPACT_ATOMS: atom_id res chain seq x y z
N MET A 1 5.45 22.41 -9.10
CA MET A 1 4.69 21.22 -8.65
C MET A 1 5.36 20.01 -9.24
N ILE A 2 5.81 19.07 -8.40
CA ILE A 2 6.32 17.80 -8.91
C ILE A 2 5.08 16.99 -9.31
N GLN A 3 4.95 16.61 -10.58
CA GLN A 3 3.84 15.79 -11.05
C GLN A 3 3.90 14.39 -10.40
N LEU A 4 2.75 13.75 -10.21
CA LEU A 4 2.68 12.36 -9.80
C LEU A 4 3.03 11.46 -10.99
N THR A 5 3.63 10.32 -10.71
CA THR A 5 3.80 9.23 -11.67
C THR A 5 2.45 8.55 -11.97
N GLU A 6 2.36 7.80 -13.07
CA GLU A 6 1.14 7.06 -13.42
C GLU A 6 0.68 6.12 -12.30
N PHE A 7 1.63 5.45 -11.62
CA PHE A 7 1.32 4.55 -10.52
C PHE A 7 0.81 5.31 -9.29
N GLU A 8 1.44 6.43 -8.92
CA GLU A 8 0.97 7.27 -7.82
C GLU A 8 -0.42 7.85 -8.10
N GLN A 9 -0.71 8.19 -9.35
CA GLN A 9 -2.02 8.69 -9.76
C GLN A 9 -3.10 7.60 -9.63
N ARG A 10 -2.79 6.35 -10.04
CA ARG A 10 -3.66 5.19 -9.79
C ARG A 10 -3.92 4.96 -8.30
N LEU A 11 -2.89 5.07 -7.45
CA LEU A 11 -3.04 4.95 -6.00
C LEU A 11 -3.94 6.05 -5.44
N LEU A 12 -3.74 7.29 -5.90
CA LEU A 12 -4.53 8.44 -5.49
C LEU A 12 -6.01 8.22 -5.78
N GLU A 13 -6.35 7.84 -7.00
CA GLU A 13 -7.74 7.64 -7.44
C GLU A 13 -8.38 6.41 -6.75
N THR A 14 -7.65 5.30 -6.68
CA THR A 14 -8.16 4.03 -6.13
C THR A 14 -8.44 4.13 -4.64
N PHE A 15 -7.57 4.80 -3.88
CA PHE A 15 -7.67 4.88 -2.42
C PHE A 15 -8.13 6.26 -1.91
N SER A 16 -8.54 7.16 -2.83
CA SER A 16 -8.99 8.53 -2.52
C SER A 16 -8.00 9.30 -1.64
N LEU A 17 -6.72 9.28 -2.02
CA LEU A 17 -5.62 9.84 -1.25
C LEU A 17 -5.32 11.30 -1.61
N SER A 18 -4.52 11.98 -0.79
CA SER A 18 -3.82 13.19 -1.20
C SER A 18 -2.55 12.84 -1.99
N ASP A 19 -2.01 13.76 -2.79
CA ASP A 19 -0.71 13.60 -3.49
C ASP A 19 0.41 13.12 -2.56
N ARG A 20 0.43 13.64 -1.32
CA ARG A 20 1.42 13.29 -0.31
C ARG A 20 1.27 11.84 0.14
N ASP A 21 0.03 11.41 0.34
CA ASP A 21 -0.28 10.06 0.81
C ASP A 21 -0.11 9.03 -0.31
N ALA A 22 -0.41 9.39 -1.56
CA ALA A 22 -0.11 8.57 -2.74
C ALA A 22 1.39 8.26 -2.85
N ARG A 23 2.26 9.27 -2.70
CA ARG A 23 3.74 9.08 -2.64
C ARG A 23 4.21 8.26 -1.46
N ARG A 24 3.51 8.34 -0.32
CA ARG A 24 3.82 7.50 0.85
C ARG A 24 3.41 6.06 0.62
N LEU A 25 2.24 5.86 0.03
CA LEU A 25 1.74 4.54 -0.27
C LEU A 25 2.57 3.85 -1.34
N GLN A 26 3.00 4.57 -2.37
CA GLN A 26 3.94 4.08 -3.38
C GLN A 26 5.24 3.58 -2.74
N ARG A 27 5.81 4.33 -1.79
CA ARG A 27 6.99 3.88 -1.01
C ARG A 27 6.71 2.65 -0.15
N VAL A 28 5.53 2.57 0.47
CA VAL A 28 5.13 1.37 1.23
C VAL A 28 5.04 0.16 0.31
N ILE A 29 4.45 0.29 -0.87
CA ILE A 29 4.35 -0.80 -1.86
C ILE A 29 5.74 -1.22 -2.34
N GLN A 30 6.63 -0.27 -2.57
CA GLN A 30 8.02 -0.55 -2.96
C GLN A 30 8.78 -1.32 -1.87
N ASP A 31 8.66 -0.88 -0.61
CA ASP A 31 9.24 -1.59 0.54
C ASP A 31 8.68 -3.01 0.65
N LEU A 32 7.35 -3.16 0.53
CA LEU A 32 6.69 -4.45 0.60
C LEU A 32 7.16 -5.38 -0.52
N SER A 33 7.25 -4.88 -1.76
CA SER A 33 7.72 -5.64 -2.92
C SER A 33 9.07 -6.30 -2.68
N ILE A 34 10.04 -5.55 -2.17
CA ILE A 34 11.38 -6.05 -1.82
C ILE A 34 11.29 -7.12 -0.73
N VAL A 35 10.45 -6.91 0.28
CA VAL A 35 10.40 -7.73 1.49
C VAL A 35 9.58 -9.02 1.32
N VAL A 36 8.57 -9.01 0.46
CA VAL A 36 7.71 -10.17 0.18
C VAL A 36 8.02 -10.86 -1.14
N GLY A 37 8.86 -10.24 -1.99
CA GLY A 37 9.23 -10.78 -3.30
C GLY A 37 8.08 -10.79 -4.30
N MET A 38 7.21 -9.79 -4.24
CA MET A 38 6.05 -9.62 -5.14
C MET A 38 6.20 -8.35 -5.96
N GLU A 39 5.61 -8.32 -7.15
CA GLU A 39 5.59 -7.13 -8.00
C GLU A 39 4.69 -6.03 -7.41
N HIS A 40 4.96 -4.77 -7.76
CA HIS A 40 4.17 -3.63 -7.27
C HIS A 40 2.68 -3.76 -7.62
N GLU A 41 2.36 -4.27 -8.81
CA GLU A 41 0.98 -4.47 -9.27
C GLU A 41 0.25 -5.56 -8.46
N GLU A 42 0.93 -6.64 -8.09
CA GLU A 42 0.32 -7.70 -7.27
C GLU A 42 -0.03 -7.18 -5.87
N ILE A 43 0.85 -6.36 -5.29
CA ILE A 43 0.61 -5.72 -4.00
C ILE A 43 -0.52 -4.70 -4.13
N PHE A 44 -0.53 -3.91 -5.22
CA PHE A 44 -1.62 -2.98 -5.50
C PHE A 44 -2.97 -3.70 -5.57
N ASP A 45 -3.07 -4.79 -6.32
CA ASP A 45 -4.30 -5.59 -6.45
C ASP A 45 -4.71 -6.21 -5.11
N PHE A 46 -3.75 -6.72 -4.32
CA PHE A 46 -4.03 -7.15 -2.96
C PHE A 46 -4.61 -6.02 -2.11
N MET A 47 -4.07 -4.81 -2.21
CA MET A 47 -4.53 -3.65 -1.46
C MET A 47 -5.92 -3.18 -1.88
N ARG A 48 -6.39 -3.45 -3.10
CA ARG A 48 -7.75 -3.06 -3.50
C ARG A 48 -8.85 -3.75 -2.72
N PHE A 49 -8.57 -4.94 -2.17
CA PHE A 49 -9.59 -5.78 -1.53
C PHE A 49 -9.17 -6.35 -0.17
N GLY A 50 -7.88 -6.33 0.17
CA GLY A 50 -7.31 -7.05 1.31
C GLY A 50 -7.01 -6.20 2.54
N VAL A 51 -7.18 -4.87 2.47
CA VAL A 51 -6.58 -3.94 3.46
C VAL A 51 -7.50 -2.81 3.95
N ASP A 52 -8.82 -2.92 3.73
CA ASP A 52 -9.79 -1.89 4.15
C ASP A 52 -9.66 -1.55 5.64
N GLN A 53 -9.54 -2.57 6.49
CA GLN A 53 -9.38 -2.38 7.93
C GLN A 53 -8.09 -1.62 8.26
N GLU A 54 -6.99 -1.92 7.57
CA GLU A 54 -5.71 -1.24 7.76
C GLU A 54 -5.74 0.19 7.27
N LEU A 55 -6.45 0.48 6.17
CA LEU A 55 -6.68 1.84 5.70
C LEU A 55 -7.49 2.65 6.72
N GLU A 56 -8.52 2.06 7.31
CA GLU A 56 -9.30 2.71 8.37
C GLU A 56 -8.48 2.97 9.65
N ILE A 57 -7.56 2.07 9.99
CA ILE A 57 -6.63 2.29 11.11
C ILE A 57 -5.64 3.39 10.76
N LEU A 58 -5.07 3.37 9.55
CA LEU A 58 -4.14 4.38 9.07
C LEU A 58 -4.76 5.78 9.05
N LYS A 59 -6.05 5.91 8.72
CA LYS A 59 -6.76 7.21 8.80
C LYS A 59 -6.86 7.75 10.25
N LYS A 60 -6.84 6.88 11.26
CA LYS A 60 -6.96 7.25 12.68
C LYS A 60 -5.61 7.54 13.31
N ASP A 61 -4.63 6.66 13.12
CA ASP A 61 -3.32 6.76 13.76
C ASP A 61 -2.26 7.47 12.90
N TYR A 62 -2.50 7.59 11.60
CA TYR A 62 -1.59 8.11 10.58
C TYR A 62 -0.19 7.49 10.64
N ASN A 63 -0.10 6.23 11.11
CA ASN A 63 1.14 5.51 11.30
C ASN A 63 1.43 4.57 10.12
N TRP A 64 2.19 5.09 9.16
CA TRP A 64 2.57 4.39 7.92
C TRP A 64 3.47 3.17 8.15
N GLU A 65 4.32 3.19 9.19
CA GLU A 65 5.16 2.04 9.52
C GLU A 65 4.33 0.88 10.06
N HIS A 66 3.39 1.20 10.96
CA HIS A 66 2.45 0.21 11.50
C HIS A 66 1.56 -0.37 10.39
N PHE A 67 1.07 0.48 9.48
CA PHE A 67 0.34 0.05 8.29
C PHE A 67 1.17 -0.93 7.44
N ARG A 68 2.40 -0.57 7.06
CA ARG A 68 3.32 -1.43 6.29
C ARG A 68 3.51 -2.80 6.95
N ILE A 69 3.78 -2.84 8.26
CA ILE A 69 3.99 -4.10 9.00
C ILE A 69 2.74 -4.99 8.94
N ARG A 70 1.54 -4.41 9.01
CA ARG A 70 0.29 -5.17 8.91
C ARG A 70 0.08 -5.74 7.52
N ILE A 71 0.31 -4.94 6.47
CA ILE A 71 0.20 -5.42 5.08
C ILE A 71 1.21 -6.55 4.84
N GLN A 72 2.45 -6.37 5.26
CA GLN A 72 3.50 -7.39 5.17
C GLN A 72 3.08 -8.70 5.83
N LYS A 73 2.50 -8.65 7.04
CA LYS A 73 2.01 -9.84 7.74
C LYS A 73 0.87 -10.55 7.00
N LYS A 74 -0.03 -9.80 6.35
CA LYS A 74 -1.11 -10.38 5.55
C LYS A 74 -0.58 -11.04 4.27
N LEU A 75 0.31 -10.37 3.56
CA LEU A 75 0.95 -10.89 2.35
C LEU A 75 1.75 -12.18 2.65
N LYS A 76 2.55 -12.19 3.72
CA LYS A 76 3.34 -13.37 4.13
C LYS A 76 2.52 -14.54 4.68
N LYS A 77 1.25 -14.33 5.06
CA LYS A 77 0.38 -15.40 5.59
C LYS A 77 -0.27 -16.26 4.51
N SER A 78 -0.11 -15.91 3.23
CA SER A 78 -0.28 -16.86 2.12
C SER A 78 1.10 -17.42 1.77
N PRO A 79 1.39 -18.74 1.79
CA PRO A 79 0.51 -19.91 1.54
C PRO A 79 0.62 -21.04 2.61
N PRO A 80 -0.19 -22.13 2.52
CA PRO A 80 0.32 -23.30 1.81
C PRO A 80 -0.65 -23.77 0.71
N VAL A 81 -0.06 -24.25 -0.39
CA VAL A 81 -0.71 -25.18 -1.32
C VAL A 81 -1.02 -26.48 -0.58
#